data_AF-A0A2S7D4U6-F1
#
_entry.id   AF-A0A2S7D4U6-F1
#
_cell.length_a   1.000
_cell.length_b   1.000
_cell.length_c   1.000
_cell.angle_alpha   90.00
_cell.angle_beta   90.00
_cell.angle_gamma   90.00
#
_symmetry.space_group_name_H-M   'P 1'
#
loop_
_entity.id
_entity.type
_entity.pdbx_description
1 polymer ?
#
loop_
_entity_poly.entity_id
_entity_poly.type
_entity_poly.pdbx_seq_one_letter_code
_entity_poly.pdbx_strand_id
1 'polypeptide(L)'
;MNVTDRIKRERGLDTIAGILPRSVGASATEVAAHFCLSESSDCYEEIDAAEAAKVLESVLHRYMTYNVEVMPLKLALELSAQFMAEFSDRSTKFFTNGDWGRKRGDNAWFPATSSTFDAGVIAVSDQKMGCVWCTDED
;
A
#
# COMPACT_ATOMS: atom_id res chain seq x y z
N MET A 1 -18.42 1.59 -8.54
CA MET A 1 -17.60 1.65 -7.32
C MET A 1 -16.14 1.60 -7.76
N ASN A 2 -15.29 2.50 -7.26
CA ASN A 2 -13.88 2.53 -7.65
C ASN A 2 -13.10 1.37 -6.99
N VAL A 3 -11.85 1.16 -7.40
CA VAL A 3 -11.02 0.07 -6.88
C VAL A 3 -10.73 0.21 -5.37
N THR A 4 -10.52 1.42 -4.86
CA THR A 4 -10.19 1.65 -3.44
C THR A 4 -11.37 1.37 -2.51
N ASP A 5 -12.59 1.70 -2.94
CA ASP A 5 -13.82 1.35 -2.23
C ASP A 5 -14.04 -0.16 -2.22
N ARG A 6 -13.69 -0.83 -3.34
CA ARG A 6 -13.74 -2.29 -3.42
C ARG A 6 -12.75 -2.93 -2.47
N ILE A 7 -11.51 -2.45 -2.46
CA ILE A 7 -10.46 -2.92 -1.54
C ILE A 7 -10.93 -2.79 -0.09
N LYS A 8 -11.44 -1.63 0.32
CA LYS A 8 -11.99 -1.44 1.68
C LYS A 8 -13.10 -2.42 2.02
N ARG A 9 -14.02 -2.66 1.08
CA ARG A 9 -15.13 -3.57 1.32
C ARG A 9 -14.67 -5.02 1.46
N GLU A 10 -13.77 -5.48 0.59
CA GLU A 10 -13.33 -6.89 0.58
C GLU A 10 -12.31 -7.18 1.69
N ARG A 11 -11.44 -6.21 2.03
CA ARG A 11 -10.35 -6.41 3.03
C ARG A 11 -10.77 -6.07 4.46
N GLY A 12 -11.58 -5.02 4.67
CA GLY A 12 -12.10 -4.64 5.99
C GLY A 12 -11.91 -3.17 6.39
N LEU A 13 -12.36 -2.82 7.60
CA LEU A 13 -12.25 -1.48 8.22
C LEU A 13 -10.80 -1.11 8.60
N ASP A 14 -9.94 -2.12 8.66
CA ASP A 14 -8.51 -2.08 8.92
C ASP A 14 -7.69 -1.71 7.68
N THR A 15 -8.35 -1.17 6.65
CA THR A 15 -7.74 -0.83 5.36
C THR A 15 -7.94 0.65 5.03
N ILE A 16 -6.83 1.36 4.94
CA ILE A 16 -6.75 2.72 4.40
C ILE A 16 -6.55 2.58 2.89
N ALA A 17 -7.48 3.08 2.08
CA ALA A 17 -7.32 3.09 0.63
C ALA A 17 -7.92 4.35 -0.01
N GLY A 18 -7.25 4.89 -1.01
CA GLY A 18 -7.80 5.98 -1.81
C GLY A 18 -6.86 6.47 -2.89
N ILE A 19 -7.42 7.26 -3.80
CA ILE A 19 -6.71 7.97 -4.86
C ILE A 19 -7.20 9.42 -4.82
N LEU A 20 -6.25 10.35 -4.81
CA LEU A 20 -6.48 11.79 -4.73
C LEU A 20 -5.75 12.49 -5.89
N PRO A 21 -6.23 13.65 -6.36
CA PRO A 21 -5.47 14.50 -7.27
C PRO A 21 -4.11 14.87 -6.68
N ARG A 22 -3.07 14.99 -7.51
CA ARG A 22 -1.72 15.33 -7.04
C ARG A 22 -1.71 16.72 -6.39
N SER A 23 -1.07 16.81 -5.22
CA SER A 23 -0.61 18.08 -4.67
C SER A 23 0.76 18.46 -5.26
N VAL A 24 0.98 19.74 -5.55
CA VAL A 24 2.26 20.23 -6.07
C VAL A 24 3.37 19.88 -5.07
N GLY A 25 4.41 19.18 -5.53
CA GLY A 25 5.55 18.77 -4.67
C GLY A 25 5.42 17.41 -3.99
N ALA A 26 4.28 16.70 -4.15
CA ALA A 26 3.98 15.44 -3.44
C ALA A 26 5.18 14.50 -3.30
N SER A 27 5.71 14.42 -2.08
CA SER A 27 6.66 13.41 -1.58
C SER A 27 5.90 12.22 -0.98
N ALA A 28 6.59 11.12 -0.68
CA ALA A 28 5.96 9.97 -0.02
C ALA A 28 5.32 10.35 1.33
N THR A 29 5.98 11.22 2.11
CA THR A 29 5.50 11.66 3.43
C THR A 29 4.31 12.63 3.33
N GLU A 30 4.26 13.46 2.29
CA GLU A 30 3.09 14.31 2.02
C GLU A 30 1.87 13.47 1.64
N VAL A 31 2.06 12.42 0.81
CA VAL A 31 0.98 11.49 0.49
C VAL A 31 0.56 10.70 1.73
N ALA A 32 1.51 10.22 2.53
CA ALA A 32 1.25 9.55 3.80
C ALA A 32 0.36 10.40 4.73
N ALA A 33 0.67 11.69 4.88
CA ALA A 33 -0.13 12.63 5.69
C ALA A 33 -1.60 12.71 5.24
N HIS A 34 -1.85 12.74 3.93
CA HIS A 34 -3.21 12.74 3.37
C HIS A 34 -4.02 11.47 3.70
N PHE A 35 -3.33 10.37 4.01
CA PHE A 35 -3.92 9.09 4.38
C PHE A 35 -3.76 8.77 5.88
N CYS A 36 -3.40 9.76 6.70
CA CYS A 36 -3.19 9.62 8.15
C CYS A 36 -2.11 8.59 8.53
N LEU A 37 -1.10 8.42 7.67
CA LEU A 37 0.09 7.62 7.94
C LEU A 37 1.23 8.51 8.48
N SER A 38 2.27 7.89 9.03
CA SER A 38 3.47 8.56 9.54
C SER A 38 4.10 9.50 8.50
N GLU A 39 4.50 10.69 8.92
CA GLU A 39 5.21 11.67 8.06
C GLU A 39 6.75 11.50 8.12
N SER A 40 7.24 10.46 8.79
CA SER A 40 8.67 10.16 8.86
C SER A 40 9.16 9.57 7.53
N SER A 41 10.19 10.17 6.94
CA SER A 41 10.81 9.66 5.71
C SER A 41 11.43 8.29 5.88
N ASP A 42 11.86 7.95 7.09
CA ASP A 42 12.53 6.68 7.39
C ASP A 42 11.56 5.48 7.31
N CYS A 43 10.24 5.74 7.30
CA CYS A 43 9.22 4.72 7.15
C CYS A 43 9.06 4.21 5.71
N TYR A 44 9.57 4.94 4.71
CA TYR A 44 9.22 4.70 3.32
C TYR A 44 10.45 4.46 2.44
N GLU A 45 10.51 3.29 1.85
CA GLU A 45 11.49 2.95 0.81
C GLU A 45 10.84 2.99 -0.58
N GLU A 46 11.54 3.59 -1.55
CA GLU A 46 11.10 3.59 -2.96
C GLU A 46 11.29 2.20 -3.56
N ILE A 47 10.25 1.67 -4.21
CA ILE A 47 10.23 0.35 -4.84
C ILE A 47 9.72 0.46 -6.29
N ASP A 48 10.01 -0.56 -7.08
CA ASP A 48 9.48 -0.62 -8.44
C ASP A 48 8.01 -1.06 -8.48
N ALA A 49 7.36 -0.89 -9.64
CA ALA A 49 5.95 -1.24 -9.81
C ALA A 49 5.65 -2.74 -9.63
N ALA A 50 6.59 -3.62 -9.98
CA ALA A 50 6.42 -5.07 -9.82
C ALA A 50 6.52 -5.49 -8.36
N GLU A 51 7.39 -4.84 -7.58
CA GLU A 51 7.47 -5.00 -6.14
C GLU A 51 6.22 -4.45 -5.44
N ALA A 52 5.73 -3.29 -5.85
CA ALA A 52 4.50 -2.70 -5.32
C ALA A 52 3.29 -3.62 -5.52
N ALA A 53 3.16 -4.21 -6.72
CA ALA A 53 2.10 -5.19 -6.99
C ALA A 53 2.17 -6.39 -6.03
N LYS A 54 3.37 -6.93 -5.77
CA LYS A 54 3.57 -8.06 -4.84
C LYS A 54 3.23 -7.70 -3.40
N VAL A 55 3.59 -6.49 -2.96
CA VAL A 55 3.23 -5.99 -1.62
C VAL A 55 1.72 -5.97 -1.48
N LEU A 56 1.02 -5.35 -2.44
CA LEU A 56 -0.45 -5.29 -2.45
C LEU A 56 -1.09 -6.66 -2.49
N GLU A 57 -0.61 -7.57 -3.34
CA GLU A 57 -1.09 -8.95 -3.40
C GLU A 57 -0.97 -9.63 -2.03
N SER A 58 0.16 -9.46 -1.34
CA SER A 58 0.43 -10.06 -0.04
C SER A 58 -0.52 -9.53 1.03
N VAL A 59 -0.57 -8.20 1.21
CA VAL A 59 -1.33 -7.57 2.31
C VAL A 59 -2.84 -7.65 2.10
N LEU A 60 -3.30 -7.75 0.85
CA LEU A 60 -4.71 -7.97 0.55
C LEU A 60 -5.11 -9.43 0.75
N HIS A 61 -4.27 -10.38 0.34
CA HIS A 61 -4.59 -11.80 0.43
C HIS A 61 -4.66 -12.28 1.88
N ARG A 62 -3.76 -11.81 2.75
CA ARG A 62 -3.59 -12.36 4.10
C ARG A 62 -3.35 -11.28 5.15
N TYR A 63 -3.73 -11.61 6.38
CA TYR A 63 -3.25 -10.93 7.56
C TYR A 63 -1.74 -11.12 7.70
N MET A 64 -1.03 -10.05 8.06
CA MET A 64 0.37 -10.04 8.46
C MET A 64 0.55 -10.84 9.75
N THR A 65 -0.44 -10.80 10.64
CA THR A 65 -0.54 -11.68 11.81
C THR A 65 -1.02 -13.06 11.39
N TYR A 66 -0.33 -14.10 11.88
CA TYR A 66 -0.71 -15.51 11.72
C TYR A 66 -0.89 -16.03 10.28
N ASN A 67 -0.62 -15.20 9.27
CA ASN A 67 -0.69 -15.53 7.84
C ASN A 67 -2.05 -16.14 7.41
N VAL A 68 -3.13 -15.68 8.04
CA VAL A 68 -4.50 -16.14 7.81
C VAL A 68 -5.04 -15.48 6.54
N GLU A 69 -5.76 -16.26 5.70
CA GLU A 69 -6.40 -15.74 4.50
C GLU A 69 -7.52 -14.76 4.84
N VAL A 70 -7.46 -13.56 4.25
CA VAL A 70 -8.51 -12.54 4.35
C VAL A 70 -9.42 -12.61 3.13
N MET A 71 -8.82 -12.74 1.94
CA MET A 71 -9.54 -12.96 0.69
C MET A 71 -8.80 -13.93 -0.22
N PRO A 72 -9.49 -14.59 -1.16
CA PRO A 72 -8.83 -15.51 -2.09
C PRO A 72 -7.74 -14.81 -2.89
N LEU A 73 -6.60 -15.49 -3.12
CA LEU A 73 -5.46 -14.95 -3.87
C LEU A 73 -5.85 -14.37 -5.23
N LYS A 74 -6.80 -15.01 -5.93
CA LYS A 74 -7.30 -14.52 -7.22
C LYS A 74 -7.92 -13.12 -7.11
N LEU A 75 -8.65 -12.85 -6.03
CA LEU A 75 -9.26 -11.55 -5.80
C LEU A 75 -8.21 -10.51 -5.40
N ALA A 76 -7.24 -10.88 -4.55
CA ALA A 76 -6.13 -10.00 -4.20
C ALA A 76 -5.31 -9.59 -5.44
N LEU A 77 -5.00 -10.53 -6.34
CA LEU A 77 -4.37 -10.27 -7.63
C LEU A 77 -5.19 -9.32 -8.51
N GLU A 78 -6.50 -9.55 -8.60
CA GLU A 78 -7.41 -8.70 -9.38
C GLU A 78 -7.41 -7.25 -8.85
N LEU A 79 -7.54 -7.07 -7.53
CA LEU A 79 -7.62 -5.75 -6.90
C LEU A 79 -6.28 -5.01 -6.93
N SER A 80 -5.17 -5.74 -6.69
CA SER A 80 -3.82 -5.20 -6.84
C SER A 80 -3.61 -4.71 -8.27
N ALA A 81 -3.90 -5.53 -9.28
CA ALA A 81 -3.76 -5.15 -10.69
C ALA A 81 -4.64 -3.94 -11.05
N GLN A 82 -5.87 -3.86 -10.55
CA GLN A 82 -6.76 -2.71 -10.77
C GLN A 82 -6.19 -1.43 -10.15
N PHE A 83 -5.64 -1.49 -8.94
CA PHE A 83 -5.02 -0.33 -8.31
C PHE A 83 -3.74 0.08 -9.05
N MET A 84 -2.88 -0.85 -9.41
CA MET A 84 -1.66 -0.57 -10.16
C MET A 84 -1.95 0.01 -11.54
N ALA A 85 -3.04 -0.40 -12.20
CA ALA A 85 -3.47 0.14 -13.49
C ALA A 85 -3.89 1.61 -13.42
N GLU A 86 -4.28 2.11 -12.25
CA GLU A 86 -4.48 3.54 -12.06
C GLU A 86 -3.17 4.30 -12.21
N PHE A 87 -2.03 3.71 -11.83
CA PHE A 87 -0.73 4.37 -11.83
C PHE A 87 0.21 3.83 -12.91
N SER A 88 -0.27 3.75 -14.14
CA SER A 88 0.50 3.22 -15.29
C SER A 88 1.56 4.18 -15.84
N ASP A 89 1.61 5.43 -15.36
CA ASP A 89 2.57 6.43 -15.82
C ASP A 89 4.00 6.04 -15.41
N ARG A 90 4.94 6.16 -16.36
CA ARG A 90 6.36 5.82 -16.13
C ARG A 90 7.04 6.69 -15.07
N SER A 91 6.50 7.87 -14.78
CA SER A 91 6.97 8.76 -13.73
C SER A 91 6.43 8.38 -12.35
N THR A 92 5.53 7.40 -12.26
CA THR A 92 5.01 6.97 -10.97
C THR A 92 6.11 6.33 -10.12
N LYS A 93 6.21 6.81 -8.90
CA LYS A 93 7.02 6.21 -7.84
C LYS A 93 6.14 5.48 -6.86
N PHE A 94 6.60 4.34 -6.37
CA PHE A 94 5.92 3.54 -5.37
C PHE A 94 6.77 3.45 -4.12
N PHE A 95 6.12 3.39 -2.96
CA PHE A 95 6.79 3.29 -1.68
C PHE A 95 6.10 2.29 -0.78
N THR A 96 6.89 1.57 0.02
CA THR A 96 6.40 0.66 1.07
C THR A 96 7.27 0.83 2.32
N ASN A 97 6.98 0.07 3.38
CA ASN A 97 7.70 0.15 4.64
C ASN A 97 8.46 -1.13 5.04
N GLY A 98 8.58 -2.10 4.13
CA GLY A 98 9.41 -3.29 4.32
C GLY A 98 9.19 -4.40 3.28
N ASP A 99 9.63 -5.61 3.63
CA ASP A 99 9.69 -6.77 2.74
C ASP A 99 8.41 -7.64 2.76
N TRP A 100 7.26 -7.04 2.46
CA TRP A 100 5.97 -7.74 2.45
C TRP A 100 5.72 -8.44 1.11
N GLY A 101 5.78 -9.78 1.09
CA GLY A 101 5.64 -10.57 -0.16
C GLY A 101 6.81 -10.44 -1.13
N ARG A 102 7.83 -9.65 -0.77
CA ARG A 102 9.07 -9.43 -1.52
C ARG A 102 10.18 -10.36 -1.05
N LYS A 103 11.29 -10.36 -1.78
CA LYS A 103 12.49 -11.08 -1.33
C LYS A 103 12.99 -10.38 -0.07
N ARG A 104 13.02 -11.09 1.06
CA ARG A 104 13.59 -10.58 2.32
C ARG A 104 15.00 -10.05 2.08
N GLY A 105 15.20 -8.76 2.31
CA GLY A 105 16.47 -8.13 2.53
C GLY A 105 16.83 -8.14 4.02
N ASP A 106 17.85 -7.36 4.36
CA ASP A 106 18.28 -7.14 5.74
C ASP A 106 17.51 -5.99 6.42
N ASN A 107 16.58 -5.35 5.71
CA ASN A 107 15.84 -4.19 6.20
C ASN A 107 14.78 -4.63 7.21
N ALA A 108 14.82 -4.01 8.39
CA ALA A 108 13.70 -4.05 9.32
C ALA A 108 12.50 -3.32 8.70
N TRP A 109 11.30 -3.74 9.10
CA TRP A 109 10.07 -3.04 8.79
C TRP A 109 9.91 -1.81 9.69
N PHE A 110 9.48 -0.69 9.12
CA PHE A 110 9.26 0.58 9.84
C PHE A 110 7.77 0.91 9.90
N PRO A 111 7.12 0.87 11.08
CA PRO A 111 5.68 1.14 11.20
C PRO A 111 5.32 2.53 10.67
N ALA A 112 4.21 2.60 9.92
CA ALA A 112 3.62 3.88 9.49
C ALA A 112 2.33 4.20 10.25
N THR A 113 1.83 3.29 11.09
CA THR A 113 0.69 3.52 11.98
C THR A 113 1.05 3.13 13.42
N SER A 114 0.07 3.24 14.33
CA SER A 114 0.20 2.75 15.71
C SER A 114 -0.15 1.27 15.87
N SER A 115 -0.49 0.57 14.78
CA SER A 115 -0.90 -0.83 14.83
C SER A 115 0.28 -1.76 15.02
N THR A 116 -0.01 -2.96 15.54
CA THR A 116 1.02 -3.97 15.78
C THR A 116 1.76 -4.33 14.49
N PHE A 117 1.01 -4.46 13.38
CA PHE A 117 1.54 -4.61 12.03
C PHE A 117 0.83 -3.65 11.09
N ASP A 118 1.56 -3.02 10.19
CA ASP A 118 0.98 -2.19 9.14
C ASP A 118 1.82 -2.19 7.86
N ALA A 119 1.19 -2.35 6.71
CA ALA A 119 1.90 -2.46 5.46
C ALA A 119 1.05 -2.04 4.28
N GLY A 120 1.71 -1.56 3.23
CA GLY A 120 1.01 -1.14 2.04
C GLY A 120 1.89 -0.51 1.00
N VAL A 121 1.23 0.16 0.08
CA VAL A 121 1.86 0.92 -1.00
C VAL A 121 1.32 2.33 -1.04
N ILE A 122 2.23 3.29 -1.09
CA ILE A 122 1.98 4.67 -1.51
C ILE A 122 2.40 4.78 -2.98
N ALA A 123 1.55 5.41 -3.80
CA ALA A 123 1.82 5.68 -5.20
C ALA A 123 1.80 7.19 -5.46
N VAL A 124 2.82 7.68 -6.18
CA VAL A 124 3.03 9.10 -6.46
C VAL A 124 3.29 9.27 -7.95
N SER A 125 2.30 9.74 -8.70
CA SER A 125 2.41 10.07 -10.13
C SER A 125 2.30 11.58 -10.36
N ASP A 126 2.52 12.05 -11.59
CA ASP A 126 2.43 13.48 -11.93
C ASP A 126 1.00 14.05 -11.82
N GLN A 127 -0.03 13.20 -11.93
CA GLN A 127 -1.44 13.67 -11.93
C GLN A 127 -2.19 13.32 -10.66
N LYS A 128 -1.79 12.24 -9.98
CA LYS A 128 -2.49 11.71 -8.81
C LYS A 128 -1.56 11.04 -7.81
N MET A 129 -2.05 10.91 -6.60
CA MET A 129 -1.43 10.18 -5.52
C MET A 129 -2.42 9.13 -4.99
N GLY A 130 -1.92 8.04 -4.47
CA GLY A 130 -2.76 6.98 -3.93
C GLY A 130 -2.09 6.23 -2.81
N CYS A 131 -2.92 5.52 -2.06
CA CYS A 131 -2.50 4.69 -0.96
C CYS A 131 -3.42 3.47 -0.88
N VAL A 132 -2.83 2.32 -0.59
CA VAL A 132 -3.50 1.15 -0.04
C VAL A 132 -2.63 0.65 1.10
N TRP A 133 -3.16 0.67 2.32
CA TRP A 133 -2.46 0.36 3.54
C TRP A 133 -3.35 -0.46 4.45
N CYS A 134 -2.86 -1.62 4.88
CA CYS A 134 -3.58 -2.52 5.78
C CYS A 134 -2.92 -2.44 7.16
N THR A 135 -3.73 -2.50 8.21
CA THR A 135 -3.29 -2.54 9.60
C THR A 135 -3.81 -3.81 10.25
N ASP A 136 -2.98 -4.55 10.96
CA ASP A 136 -3.40 -5.73 11.71
C ASP A 136 -2.98 -5.60 13.18
N GLU A 137 -3.89 -5.95 14.08
CA GLU A 137 -3.64 -6.05 15.52
C GLU A 137 -3.60 -7.53 15.93
N ASP A 138 -2.88 -7.83 17.01
CA ASP A 138 -2.89 -9.16 17.65
C ASP A 138 -4.21 -9.45 18.39
#